data_AF-A0A7V0V3E5-F1
#
_entry.id   AF-A0A7V0V3E5-F1
#
_cell.length_a   1.000
_cell.length_b   1.000
_cell.length_c   1.000
_cell.angle_alpha   90.00
_cell.angle_beta   90.00
_cell.angle_gamma   90.00
#
_symmetry.space_group_name_H-M   'P 1'
#
loop_
_entity.id
_entity.type
_entity.pdbx_description
1 polymer ?
#
loop_
_entity_poly.entity_id
_entity_poly.type
_entity_poly.pdbx_seq_one_letter_code
_entity_poly.pdbx_strand_id
1 'polypeptide(L)'
;MLRTPATPQDEAERHDLVSILLTALATLPDRRQRMVLIWGYLAELDDDEIAQRLGITRNYVHQLRHRALNNLRKDQALLARLQSYLDRD
;
A
#
# COMPACT_ATOMS: atom_id res chain seq x y z
N MET A 1 11.44 3.16 -3.66
CA MET A 1 11.21 3.83 -4.96
C MET A 1 10.90 2.77 -6.00
N LEU A 2 9.79 2.90 -6.74
CA LEU A 2 9.51 2.03 -7.89
C LEU A 2 10.56 2.31 -8.97
N ARG A 3 11.22 1.27 -9.48
CA ARG A 3 12.28 1.35 -10.49
C ARG A 3 11.75 2.06 -11.75
N THR A 4 12.59 2.88 -12.39
CA THR A 4 12.27 3.43 -13.72
C THR A 4 12.25 2.26 -14.71
N PRO A 5 11.14 2.00 -15.42
CA PRO A 5 11.06 0.90 -16.36
C PRO A 5 12.01 1.15 -17.53
N ALA A 6 12.85 0.16 -17.84
CA ALA A 6 13.85 0.27 -18.91
C ALA A 6 13.34 -0.35 -20.22
N THR A 7 12.29 -1.17 -20.16
CA THR A 7 11.67 -1.86 -21.30
C THR A 7 10.14 -1.76 -21.27
N PRO A 8 9.46 -1.99 -22.42
CA PRO A 8 7.99 -2.11 -22.45
C PRO A 8 7.46 -3.21 -21.54
N GLN A 9 8.23 -4.29 -21.35
CA GLN A 9 7.90 -5.38 -20.45
C GLN A 9 7.90 -4.89 -18.98
N ASP A 10 8.92 -4.13 -18.58
CA ASP A 10 8.99 -3.55 -17.23
C ASP A 10 7.82 -2.60 -16.94
N GLU A 11 7.39 -1.82 -17.95
CA GLU A 11 6.24 -0.91 -17.82
C GLU A 11 4.94 -1.68 -17.63
N ALA A 12 4.72 -2.75 -18.41
CA ALA A 12 3.56 -3.62 -18.26
C ALA A 12 3.53 -4.28 -16.87
N GLU A 13 4.67 -4.81 -16.41
CA GLU A 13 4.79 -5.43 -15.08
C GLU A 13 4.54 -4.42 -13.96
N ARG A 14 5.06 -3.20 -14.10
CA ARG A 14 4.78 -2.11 -13.15
C ARG A 14 3.30 -1.76 -13.13
N HIS A 15 2.66 -1.69 -14.29
CA HIS A 15 1.23 -1.41 -14.41
C HIS A 15 0.40 -2.49 -13.72
N ASP A 16 0.74 -3.76 -13.93
CA ASP A 16 0.08 -4.89 -13.30
C ASP A 16 0.25 -4.86 -11.77
N LEU A 17 1.46 -4.59 -11.28
CA LEU A 17 1.73 -4.47 -9.85
C LEU A 17 0.91 -3.33 -9.21
N VAL A 18 0.87 -2.17 -9.86
CA VAL A 18 0.07 -1.02 -9.39
C VAL A 18 -1.41 -1.37 -9.36
N SER A 19 -1.93 -2.03 -10.41
CA SER A 19 -3.33 -2.47 -10.48
C SER A 19 -3.69 -3.45 -9.36
N ILE A 20 -2.82 -4.43 -9.08
CA ILE A 20 -2.99 -5.39 -7.97
C ILE A 20 -3.03 -4.65 -6.62
N LEU A 21 -2.08 -3.74 -6.37
CA LEU A 21 -2.01 -2.98 -5.12
C LEU A 21 -3.23 -2.07 -4.93
N LEU A 22 -3.68 -1.38 -5.98
CA LEU A 22 -4.87 -0.53 -5.91
C LEU A 22 -6.13 -1.34 -5.62
N THR A 23 -6.26 -2.51 -6.25
CA THR A 23 -7.38 -3.43 -6.00
C THR A 23 -7.36 -3.94 -4.56
N ALA A 24 -6.20 -4.33 -4.05
CA ALA A 24 -6.05 -4.76 -2.66
C ALA A 24 -6.36 -3.64 -1.66
N LEU A 25 -5.86 -2.42 -1.89
CA LEU A 25 -6.20 -1.25 -1.08
C LEU A 25 -7.70 -0.94 -1.11
N ALA A 26 -8.39 -1.25 -2.22
CA ALA A 26 -9.83 -1.05 -2.36
C ALA A 26 -10.67 -1.93 -1.41
N THR A 27 -10.16 -3.11 -1.01
CA THR A 27 -10.88 -4.05 -0.13
C THR A 27 -10.83 -3.68 1.35
N LEU A 28 -9.99 -2.71 1.73
CA LEU A 28 -9.89 -2.26 3.12
C LEU A 28 -11.23 -1.69 3.63
N PRO A 29 -11.72 -2.15 4.79
CA PRO A 29 -13.07 -1.83 5.26
C PRO A 29 -13.23 -0.38 5.75
N ASP A 30 -12.13 0.25 6.19
CA ASP A 30 -12.12 1.65 6.62
C ASP A 30 -11.32 2.47 5.61
N ARG A 31 -11.93 3.49 5.01
CA ARG A 31 -11.27 4.41 4.07
C ARG A 31 -9.98 5.00 4.66
N ARG A 32 -9.94 5.27 5.97
CA ARG A 32 -8.74 5.80 6.64
C ARG A 32 -7.59 4.80 6.65
N GLN A 33 -7.86 3.49 6.70
CA GLN A 33 -6.82 2.46 6.56
C GLN A 33 -6.12 2.55 5.21
N ARG A 34 -6.88 2.81 4.14
CA ARG A 34 -6.30 3.07 2.80
C ARG A 34 -5.48 4.35 2.79
N MET A 35 -6.01 5.42 3.37
CA MET A 35 -5.35 6.74 3.36
C MET A 35 -4.01 6.72 4.10
N VAL A 36 -3.92 6.08 5.27
CA VAL A 36 -2.64 6.00 6.02
C VAL A 36 -1.56 5.20 5.29
N LEU A 37 -1.93 4.29 4.38
CA LEU A 37 -0.97 3.57 3.54
C LEU A 37 -0.53 4.40 2.34
N ILE A 38 -1.48 4.98 1.60
CA ILE A 38 -1.17 5.82 0.43
C ILE A 38 -0.33 7.02 0.86
N TRP A 39 -0.74 7.74 1.90
CA TRP A 39 -0.02 8.93 2.34
C TRP A 39 1.33 8.60 2.96
N GLY A 40 1.43 7.54 3.76
CA GLY A 40 2.69 7.18 4.41
C GLY A 40 3.74 6.59 3.48
N TYR A 41 3.34 5.86 2.44
CA TYR A 41 4.30 5.17 1.56
C TYR A 41 4.47 5.81 0.19
N LEU A 42 3.44 6.45 -0.37
CA LEU A 42 3.50 7.06 -1.70
C LEU A 42 3.72 8.57 -1.62
N ALA A 43 3.09 9.25 -0.66
CA ALA A 43 3.27 10.69 -0.46
C ALA A 43 4.34 11.02 0.59
N GLU A 44 4.97 10.01 1.18
CA GLU A 44 6.04 10.13 2.19
C GLU A 44 5.68 11.04 3.37
N LEU A 45 4.39 11.15 3.70
CA LEU A 45 3.91 11.92 4.85
C LEU A 45 4.22 11.17 6.15
N ASP A 46 4.64 11.90 7.17
CA ASP A 46 4.84 11.33 8.49
C ASP A 46 3.51 11.12 9.25
N ASP A 47 3.57 10.44 10.40
CA ASP A 47 2.37 10.10 11.15
C ASP A 47 1.68 11.32 11.78
N ASP A 48 2.41 12.41 12.05
CA ASP A 48 1.87 13.65 12.61
C ASP A 48 1.13 14.46 11.53
N GLU A 49 1.69 14.53 10.31
CA GLU A 49 1.03 15.13 9.15
C GLU A 49 -0.25 14.37 8.78
N ILE A 50 -0.20 13.03 8.80
CA ILE A 50 -1.38 12.19 8.53
C ILE A 50 -2.43 12.38 9.63
N ALA A 51 -2.02 12.42 10.90
CA ALA A 51 -2.90 12.64 12.04
C ALA A 51 -3.63 13.99 11.92
N GLN A 52 -2.91 15.06 11.59
CA GLN A 52 -3.46 16.39 11.37
C GLN A 52 -4.48 16.39 10.22
N ARG A 53 -4.14 15.80 9.07
CA ARG A 53 -5.03 15.73 7.89
C ARG A 53 -6.31 14.93 8.13
N LEU A 54 -6.25 13.90 8.97
CA LEU A 54 -7.41 13.05 9.29
C LEU A 54 -8.18 13.51 10.53
N GLY A 55 -7.69 14.50 11.27
CA GLY A 55 -8.30 14.95 12.53
C GLY A 55 -8.28 13.88 13.62
N ILE A 56 -7.21 13.08 13.70
CA ILE A 56 -7.05 11.97 14.66
C ILE A 56 -5.72 12.07 15.39
N THR A 57 -5.49 11.18 16.37
CA THR A 57 -4.19 11.10 17.05
C THR A 57 -3.16 10.31 16.24
N ARG A 58 -1.87 10.63 16.42
CA ARG A 58 -0.75 9.86 15.88
C ARG A 58 -0.84 8.37 16.24
N ASN A 59 -1.21 8.04 17.48
CA ASN A 59 -1.40 6.65 17.90
C ASN A 59 -2.51 5.95 17.10
N TYR A 60 -3.58 6.66 16.73
CA TYR A 60 -4.63 6.08 15.91
C TYR A 60 -4.19 5.86 14.45
N VAL A 61 -3.29 6.69 13.92
CA VAL A 61 -2.61 6.44 12.63
C VAL A 61 -1.84 5.11 12.65
N HIS A 62 -1.03 4.88 13.69
CA HIS A 62 -0.32 3.61 13.86
C HIS A 62 -1.28 2.40 13.90
N GLN A 63 -2.37 2.51 14.67
CA GLN A 63 -3.36 1.45 14.74
C GLN A 63 -4.05 1.19 13.40
N LEU A 64 -4.39 2.25 12.66
CA LEU A 64 -4.97 2.12 11.32
C LEU A 64 -4.00 1.42 10.37
N ARG A 65 -2.71 1.79 10.36
CA ARG A 65 -1.68 1.15 9.53
C ARG A 65 -1.53 -0.32 9.89
N HIS A 66 -1.45 -0.63 11.19
CA HIS A 66 -1.36 -2.02 11.67
C HIS A 66 -2.57 -2.86 11.22
N ARG A 67 -3.80 -2.35 11.44
CA ARG A 67 -5.02 -3.05 11.01
C ARG A 67 -5.10 -3.21 9.50
N ALA A 68 -4.72 -2.19 8.74
CA ALA A 68 -4.70 -2.22 7.28
C ALA A 68 -3.79 -3.35 6.77
N LEU A 69 -2.54 -3.36 7.24
CA LEU A 69 -1.57 -4.39 6.83
C LEU A 69 -2.01 -5.79 7.26
N ASN A 70 -2.58 -5.95 8.44
CA ASN A 70 -3.12 -7.25 8.88
C ASN A 70 -4.30 -7.72 8.03
N ASN A 71 -5.15 -6.80 7.57
CA ASN A 71 -6.24 -7.15 6.66
C ASN A 71 -5.72 -7.59 5.29
N LEU A 72 -4.76 -6.86 4.72
CA LEU A 72 -4.15 -7.22 3.44
C LEU A 72 -3.42 -8.58 3.52
N ARG A 73 -2.71 -8.86 4.61
CA ARG A 73 -2.01 -10.14 4.82
C ARG A 73 -2.91 -11.36 4.95
N LYS A 74 -4.22 -11.19 5.19
CA LYS A 74 -5.16 -12.32 5.21
C LYS A 74 -5.47 -12.85 3.81
N ASP A 75 -5.24 -12.03 2.77
CA ASP A 75 -5.41 -12.44 1.38
C ASP A 75 -4.16 -13.20 0.91
N GLN A 76 -4.21 -14.53 0.98
CA GLN A 76 -3.10 -15.38 0.54
C GLN A 76 -2.84 -15.27 -0.97
N ALA A 77 -3.87 -15.00 -1.78
CA ALA A 77 -3.71 -14.86 -3.22
C ALA A 77 -2.97 -13.56 -3.56
N LEU A 78 -3.25 -12.48 -2.83
CA LEU A 78 -2.48 -11.25 -2.90
C LEU A 78 -1.01 -11.47 -2.52
N LEU A 79 -0.75 -12.13 -1.39
CA LEU A 79 0.61 -12.40 -0.93
C LEU A 79 1.40 -13.24 -1.94
N ALA A 80 0.81 -14.30 -2.48
CA ALA A 80 1.46 -15.13 -3.49
C ALA A 80 1.80 -14.33 -4.77
N ARG A 81 0.89 -13.44 -5.20
CA ARG A 81 1.16 -12.54 -6.33
C ARG A 81 2.31 -11.60 -6.03
N LEU A 82 2.30 -10.91 -4.88
CA LEU A 82 3.37 -9.99 -4.51
C LEU A 82 4.73 -10.68 -4.38
N GLN A 83 4.77 -11.91 -3.85
CA GLN A 83 5.99 -12.70 -3.73
C GLN A 83 6.63 -12.97 -5.10
N SER A 84 5.82 -13.24 -6.13
CA SER A 84 6.32 -13.46 -7.49
C SER A 84 7.03 -12.26 -8.12
N TYR A 85 6.81 -11.04 -7.60
CA TYR A 85 7.54 -9.83 -7.99
C TYR A 85 8.80 -9.60 -7.15
N LEU A 86 8.88 -10.15 -5.92
CA LEU A 86 10.05 -10.03 -5.04
C LEU A 86 11.11 -11.10 -5.31
N ASP A 87 10.69 -12.31 -5.70
CA ASP A 87 11.60 -13.44 -5.98
C ASP A 87 12.32 -13.33 -7.34
N ARG A 88 12.07 -12.25 -8.09
CA ARG A 88 12.62 -12.02 -9.43
C ARG A 88 13.85 -11.09 -9.46
N ASP A 89 14.38 -10.73 -8.28
CA ASP A 89 15.63 -9.97 -8.11
C ASP A 89 16.88 -10.86 -8.12
#